data_AF-A0A220USU7-F1
#
_entry.id   AF-A0A220USU7-F1
#
_cell.length_a   1.000
_cell.length_b   1.000
_cell.length_c   1.000
_cell.angle_alpha   90.00
_cell.angle_beta   90.00
_cell.angle_gamma   90.00
#
_symmetry.space_group_name_H-M   'P 1'
#
loop_
_entity.id
_entity.type
_entity.pdbx_description
1 polymer ?
#
loop_
_entity_poly.entity_id
_entity_poly.type
_entity_poly.pdbx_seq_one_letter_code
_entity_poly.pdbx_strand_id
1 'polypeptide(L)'
;MVKRALLALLGLMTFSAHAVVILQYHHVSETTPAATSVTPAQFREQMQFLADDGFKVIPLSQVVEAIKNKQDLPAKTVAITFDDGYRSIATTAHPILKEFGFPYTLFVAIEPIKQKFTEMMTWEDLIKLSKEGADIANHSWAHEHLIRKLDNESPSQWLARIKANIQDTENAIREATGQNFKMLAYPYGEYNQAIQDMLTENGFVAFGQQSGAAGPYSPLTALPRFPVAGQYADLKSLKAKLYSLNMPVLEQTPSDPELKGGHWRPELKVKLDMSDISAKQVMCYIQGQGAKTPTWSSDNEFSIQADLALPAGRSRYNCTAPSKTRNGYYWFSQAWVRPKDDGTWVKE
;
A
#
# COMPACT_ATOMS: atom_id res chain seq x y z
N MET A 1 17.07 33.74 52.02
CA MET A 1 15.87 33.09 51.42
C MET A 1 16.03 33.11 49.91
N VAL A 2 16.45 32.00 49.30
CA VAL A 2 16.43 31.84 47.84
C VAL A 2 15.64 30.57 47.55
N LYS A 3 14.37 30.72 47.14
CA LYS A 3 13.54 29.61 46.69
C LYS A 3 14.03 29.21 45.30
N ARG A 4 14.71 28.07 45.19
CA ARG A 4 14.95 27.41 43.90
C ARG A 4 13.63 26.79 43.43
N ALA A 5 13.03 27.38 42.39
CA ALA A 5 11.93 26.76 41.67
C ALA A 5 12.49 25.58 40.87
N LEU A 6 12.05 24.36 41.21
CA LEU A 6 12.33 23.16 40.44
C LEU A 6 11.41 23.20 39.21
N LEU A 7 11.97 23.52 38.03
CA LEU A 7 11.25 23.35 36.76
C LEU A 7 11.15 21.85 36.49
N ALA A 8 9.96 21.27 36.67
CA ALA A 8 9.68 19.92 36.20
C ALA A 8 9.63 19.95 34.67
N LEU A 9 10.68 19.47 34.01
CA LEU A 9 10.59 19.07 32.61
C LEU A 9 9.60 17.91 32.53
N LEU A 10 8.36 18.17 32.13
CA LEU A 10 7.49 17.14 31.58
C LEU A 10 8.14 16.69 30.27
N GLY A 11 8.95 15.65 30.33
CA GLY A 11 9.33 14.90 29.14
C GLY A 11 8.05 14.35 28.52
N LEU A 12 7.62 14.91 27.39
CA LEU A 12 6.64 14.28 26.53
C LEU A 12 7.24 12.93 26.14
N MET A 13 6.78 11.84 26.79
CA MET A 13 7.02 10.50 26.29
C MET A 13 6.33 10.44 24.93
N THR A 14 7.12 10.58 23.87
CA THR A 14 6.68 10.29 22.52
C THR A 14 6.35 8.80 22.49
N PHE A 15 5.07 8.48 22.40
CA PHE A 15 4.63 7.11 22.08
C PHE A 15 5.19 6.80 20.68
N SER A 16 6.24 5.99 20.62
CA SER A 16 6.81 5.53 19.34
C SER A 16 5.72 4.81 18.55
N ALA A 17 5.43 5.33 17.36
CA ALA A 17 4.49 4.70 16.45
C ALA A 17 5.27 4.04 15.31
N HIS A 18 5.40 2.72 15.38
CA HIS A 18 5.97 1.89 14.31
C HIS A 18 5.03 1.71 13.10
N ALA A 19 3.99 2.54 12.95
CA ALA A 19 2.94 2.33 11.99
C ALA A 19 2.69 3.59 11.15
N VAL A 20 2.62 3.41 9.84
CA VAL A 20 2.25 4.44 8.87
C VAL A 20 1.09 3.97 8.02
N VAL A 21 0.12 4.86 7.82
CA VAL A 21 -0.97 4.62 6.88
C VAL A 21 -0.58 5.20 5.53
N ILE A 22 -0.53 4.34 4.52
CA ILE A 22 -0.23 4.75 3.13
C ILE A 22 -1.56 4.77 2.37
N LEU A 23 -1.97 5.95 1.93
CA LEU A 23 -3.20 6.15 1.16
C LEU A 23 -2.90 5.98 -0.33
N GLN A 24 -3.77 5.25 -1.03
CA GLN A 24 -3.68 5.02 -2.47
C GLN A 24 -4.89 5.63 -3.17
N TYR A 25 -4.62 6.64 -3.99
CA TYR A 25 -5.58 7.29 -4.90
C TYR A 25 -5.22 6.97 -6.36
N HIS A 26 -6.14 7.23 -7.29
CA HIS A 26 -5.84 7.18 -8.73
C HIS A 26 -6.30 8.47 -9.41
N HIS A 27 -7.61 8.75 -9.37
CA HIS A 27 -8.18 9.98 -9.92
C HIS A 27 -8.68 10.91 -8.83
N VAL A 28 -8.51 12.22 -9.05
CA VAL A 28 -9.21 13.28 -8.32
C VAL A 28 -10.07 14.06 -9.30
N SER A 29 -11.27 13.54 -9.57
CA SER A 29 -12.14 14.00 -10.66
C SER A 29 -13.61 13.61 -10.43
N GLU A 30 -14.51 14.43 -10.98
CA GLU A 30 -15.97 14.18 -11.00
C GLU A 30 -16.39 13.32 -12.20
N THR A 31 -15.56 13.24 -13.25
CA THR A 31 -15.97 12.72 -14.57
C THR A 31 -15.35 11.38 -14.93
N THR A 32 -14.42 10.88 -14.13
CA THR A 32 -13.80 9.56 -14.32
C THR A 32 -14.59 8.47 -13.58
N PRO A 33 -14.38 7.18 -13.89
CA PRO A 33 -15.12 6.10 -13.26
C PRO A 33 -15.02 6.14 -11.72
N ALA A 34 -16.17 6.15 -11.04
CA ALA A 34 -16.23 6.28 -9.58
C ALA A 34 -15.47 5.17 -8.83
N ALA A 35 -15.30 3.99 -9.45
CA ALA A 35 -14.59 2.86 -8.86
C ALA A 35 -13.12 3.17 -8.52
N THR A 36 -12.48 4.11 -9.22
CA THR A 36 -11.08 4.51 -9.04
C THR A 36 -10.94 6.02 -8.77
N SER A 37 -12.04 6.71 -8.51
CA SER A 37 -12.05 8.17 -8.35
C SER A 37 -12.49 8.60 -6.96
N VAL A 38 -11.91 9.72 -6.51
CA VAL A 38 -12.50 10.59 -5.50
C VAL A 38 -12.85 11.91 -6.15
N THR A 39 -13.92 12.55 -5.69
CA THR A 39 -14.23 13.91 -6.14
C THR A 39 -13.22 14.91 -5.58
N PRO A 40 -13.00 16.08 -6.22
CA PRO A 40 -12.14 17.12 -5.68
C PRO A 40 -12.60 17.61 -4.30
N ALA A 41 -13.92 17.67 -4.08
CA ALA A 41 -14.49 18.06 -2.79
C ALA A 41 -14.18 17.03 -1.70
N GLN A 42 -14.38 15.73 -1.95
CA GLN A 42 -14.01 14.66 -1.01
C GLN A 42 -12.51 14.65 -0.73
N PHE A 43 -11.68 14.79 -1.77
CA PHE A 43 -10.23 14.83 -1.58
C PHE A 43 -9.81 15.99 -0.69
N ARG A 44 -10.33 17.20 -0.92
CA ARG A 44 -10.08 18.37 -0.06
C ARG A 44 -10.56 18.15 1.38
N GLU A 45 -11.75 17.57 1.57
CA GLU A 45 -12.28 17.24 2.90
C GLU A 45 -11.34 16.28 3.65
N GLN A 46 -10.81 15.27 2.96
CA GLN A 46 -9.84 14.33 3.53
C GLN A 46 -8.53 15.03 3.91
N MET A 47 -8.00 15.91 3.06
CA MET A 47 -6.76 16.65 3.36
C MET A 47 -6.96 17.60 4.55
N GLN A 48 -8.09 18.30 4.60
CA GLN A 48 -8.45 19.15 5.73
C GLN A 48 -8.54 18.33 7.03
N PHE A 49 -9.16 17.14 6.99
CA PHE A 49 -9.20 16.26 8.14
C PHE A 49 -7.81 15.83 8.63
N LEU A 50 -6.89 15.48 7.71
CA LEU A 50 -5.52 15.15 8.08
C LEU A 50 -4.84 16.32 8.81
N ALA A 51 -5.03 17.55 8.31
CA ALA A 51 -4.48 18.74 8.93
C ALA A 51 -5.09 19.01 10.32
N ASP A 52 -6.42 19.03 10.41
CA ASP A 52 -7.16 19.36 11.64
C ASP A 52 -6.93 18.34 12.76
N ASP A 53 -6.84 17.06 12.40
CA ASP A 53 -6.65 15.98 13.36
C ASP A 53 -5.16 15.73 13.70
N GLY A 54 -4.26 16.54 13.13
CA GLY A 54 -2.84 16.58 13.47
C GLY A 54 -2.01 15.43 12.88
N PHE A 55 -2.45 14.85 11.76
CA PHE A 55 -1.65 13.87 11.03
C PHE A 55 -0.37 14.51 10.48
N LYS A 56 0.70 13.72 10.48
CA LYS A 56 2.00 14.07 9.88
C LYS A 56 2.09 13.43 8.51
N VAL A 57 1.77 14.21 7.48
CA VAL A 57 1.97 13.80 6.10
C VAL A 57 3.44 13.96 5.74
N ILE A 58 4.12 12.86 5.44
CA ILE A 58 5.55 12.86 5.09
C ILE A 58 5.78 12.15 3.74
N PRO A 59 6.91 12.44 3.05
CA PRO A 59 7.22 11.77 1.79
C PRO A 59 7.33 10.26 1.97
N LEU A 60 6.81 9.48 1.02
CA LEU A 60 6.87 8.01 1.08
C LEU A 60 8.31 7.50 1.11
N SER A 61 9.23 8.17 0.42
CA SER A 61 10.66 7.87 0.46
C SER A 61 11.23 7.90 1.90
N GLN A 62 10.80 8.85 2.73
CA GLN A 62 11.19 8.91 4.15
C GLN A 62 10.55 7.81 4.98
N VAL A 63 9.28 7.46 4.70
CA VAL A 63 8.62 6.31 5.33
C VAL A 63 9.40 5.02 5.06
N VAL A 64 9.79 4.80 3.81
CA VAL A 64 10.55 3.62 3.40
C VAL A 64 11.89 3.55 4.11
N GLU A 65 12.64 4.64 4.15
CA GLU A 65 13.91 4.69 4.87
C GLU A 65 13.73 4.43 6.37
N ALA A 66 12.68 4.99 6.99
CA ALA A 66 12.39 4.73 8.39
C ALA A 66 12.10 3.25 8.66
N ILE A 67 11.26 2.60 7.83
CA ILE A 67 10.95 1.17 7.98
C ILE A 67 12.21 0.31 7.79
N LYS A 68 13.00 0.57 6.74
CA LYS A 68 14.25 -0.16 6.46
C LYS A 68 15.24 -0.07 7.63
N ASN A 69 15.37 1.12 8.20
CA ASN A 69 16.29 1.38 9.30
C ASN A 69 15.69 1.11 10.69
N LYS A 70 14.47 0.56 10.75
CA LYS A 70 13.71 0.32 12.00
C LYS A 70 13.64 1.56 12.89
N GLN A 71 13.52 2.73 12.27
CA GLN A 71 13.37 4.01 12.95
C GLN A 71 11.91 4.24 13.31
N ASP A 72 11.71 4.91 14.44
CA ASP A 72 10.38 5.31 14.88
C ASP A 72 9.82 6.41 13.98
N LEU A 73 8.57 6.24 13.57
CA LEU A 73 7.80 7.29 12.94
C LEU A 73 6.95 8.02 14.00
N PRO A 74 6.68 9.31 13.81
CA PRO A 74 5.72 10.02 14.65
C PRO A 74 4.37 9.30 14.69
N ALA A 75 3.66 9.43 15.82
CA ALA A 75 2.25 9.04 15.86
C ALA A 75 1.46 9.82 14.80
N LYS A 76 0.42 9.18 14.25
CA LYS A 76 -0.41 9.74 13.16
C LYS A 76 0.40 10.10 11.90
N THR A 77 1.41 9.32 11.55
CA THR A 77 2.10 9.47 10.26
C THR A 77 1.28 8.86 9.12
N VAL A 78 1.16 9.62 8.03
CA VAL A 78 0.48 9.23 6.79
C VAL A 78 1.37 9.53 5.58
N ALA A 79 1.32 8.69 4.57
CA ALA A 79 1.85 8.99 3.23
C ALA A 79 0.73 8.98 2.21
N ILE A 80 0.75 9.94 1.29
CA ILE A 80 -0.23 10.07 0.21
C ILE A 80 0.41 9.58 -1.08
N THR A 81 -0.23 8.62 -1.75
CA THR A 81 0.24 8.07 -3.01
C THR A 81 -0.85 8.09 -4.07
N PHE A 82 -0.44 8.30 -5.31
CA PHE A 82 -1.28 8.23 -6.51
C PHE A 82 -0.69 7.22 -7.48
N ASP A 83 -1.55 6.40 -8.07
CA ASP A 83 -1.17 5.41 -9.09
C ASP A 83 -1.49 5.93 -10.51
N ASP A 84 -0.97 5.21 -11.51
CA ASP A 84 -1.16 5.35 -12.96
C ASP A 84 -0.57 6.59 -13.66
N GLY A 85 -0.54 7.76 -13.03
CA GLY A 85 -0.04 8.98 -13.66
C GLY A 85 -1.10 9.83 -14.37
N TYR A 86 -2.34 9.83 -13.88
CA TYR A 86 -3.43 10.61 -14.49
C TYR A 86 -3.26 12.13 -14.38
N ARG A 87 -3.65 12.84 -15.44
CA ARG A 87 -3.62 14.30 -15.53
C ARG A 87 -4.42 15.01 -14.44
N SER A 88 -5.47 14.37 -13.92
CA SER A 88 -6.27 14.90 -12.80
C SER A 88 -5.42 15.16 -11.55
N ILE A 89 -4.31 14.44 -11.38
CA ILE A 89 -3.39 14.68 -10.27
C ILE A 89 -2.67 16.01 -10.42
N ALA A 90 -2.12 16.31 -11.60
CA ALA A 90 -1.47 17.59 -11.87
C ALA A 90 -2.44 18.78 -11.80
N THR A 91 -3.63 18.63 -12.36
CA THR A 91 -4.58 19.75 -12.53
C THR A 91 -5.45 20.00 -11.30
N THR A 92 -5.67 18.98 -10.47
CA THR A 92 -6.64 19.03 -9.38
C THR A 92 -6.03 18.68 -8.02
N ALA A 93 -5.39 17.51 -7.90
CA ALA A 93 -4.88 17.05 -6.59
C ALA A 93 -3.69 17.89 -6.11
N HIS A 94 -2.73 18.17 -7.00
CA HIS A 94 -1.51 18.92 -6.69
C HIS A 94 -1.79 20.34 -6.14
N PRO A 95 -2.64 21.18 -6.77
CA PRO A 95 -3.03 22.46 -6.19
C PRO A 95 -3.59 22.36 -4.77
N ILE A 96 -4.45 21.36 -4.50
CA ILE A 96 -5.04 21.14 -3.18
C ILE A 96 -3.94 20.76 -2.18
N LEU A 97 -3.09 19.79 -2.50
CA LEU A 97 -1.99 19.35 -1.64
C LEU A 97 -1.02 20.49 -1.30
N LYS A 98 -0.77 21.38 -2.27
CA LYS A 98 0.09 22.56 -2.09
C LYS A 98 -0.48 23.55 -1.07
N GLU A 99 -1.80 23.72 -1.00
CA GLU A 99 -2.45 24.56 0.02
C GLU A 99 -2.21 24.04 1.44
N PHE A 100 -2.10 22.72 1.60
CA PHE A 100 -1.80 22.07 2.89
C PHE A 100 -0.30 21.86 3.15
N GLY A 101 0.55 22.10 2.14
CA GLY A 101 1.98 21.78 2.21
C GLY A 101 2.25 20.27 2.32
N PHE A 102 1.35 19.43 1.80
CA PHE A 102 1.44 17.98 1.92
C PHE A 102 2.27 17.37 0.79
N PRO A 103 3.34 16.61 1.12
CA PRO A 103 4.08 15.85 0.12
C PRO A 103 3.27 14.64 -0.35
N TYR A 104 3.59 14.15 -1.54
CA TYR A 104 2.97 12.96 -2.09
C TYR A 104 3.91 12.24 -3.05
N THR A 105 3.59 10.98 -3.32
CA THR A 105 4.29 10.14 -4.29
C THR A 105 3.35 9.78 -5.44
N LEU A 106 3.88 9.81 -6.66
CA LEU A 106 3.18 9.43 -7.87
C LEU A 106 3.87 8.21 -8.48
N PHE A 107 3.20 7.07 -8.52
CA PHE A 107 3.62 5.89 -9.25
C PHE A 107 3.13 5.99 -10.70
N VAL A 108 4.04 6.02 -11.67
CA VAL A 108 3.72 6.25 -13.09
C VAL A 108 4.01 5.04 -13.96
N ALA A 109 3.10 4.78 -14.91
CA ALA A 109 3.34 3.88 -16.03
C ALA A 109 3.81 4.68 -17.26
N ILE A 110 4.92 4.28 -17.87
CA ILE A 110 5.62 5.11 -18.87
C ILE A 110 5.01 5.01 -20.27
N GLU A 111 4.56 3.84 -20.69
CA GLU A 111 4.02 3.64 -22.03
C GLU A 111 2.78 4.53 -22.30
N PRO A 112 1.77 4.63 -21.42
CA PRO A 112 0.63 5.53 -21.64
C PRO A 112 1.03 7.00 -21.83
N ILE A 113 2.07 7.46 -21.11
CA ILE A 113 2.63 8.81 -21.23
C ILE A 113 3.34 8.97 -22.59
N LYS A 114 4.16 8.00 -23.00
CA LYS A 114 4.84 8.00 -24.30
C LYS A 114 3.86 7.96 -25.48
N GLN A 115 2.76 7.22 -25.33
CA GLN A 115 1.68 7.14 -26.30
C GLN A 115 0.76 8.37 -26.29
N LYS A 116 0.99 9.32 -25.36
CA LYS A 116 0.24 10.58 -25.24
C LYS A 116 -1.26 10.36 -25.07
N PHE A 117 -1.64 9.37 -24.26
CA PHE A 117 -3.05 9.18 -23.90
C PHE A 117 -3.58 10.43 -23.18
N THR A 118 -4.77 10.90 -23.57
CA THR A 118 -5.30 12.22 -23.19
C THR A 118 -5.50 12.40 -21.68
N GLU A 119 -5.79 11.30 -20.99
CA GLU A 119 -6.03 11.28 -19.54
C GLU A 119 -4.74 11.19 -18.72
N MET A 120 -3.60 10.94 -19.36
CA MET A 120 -2.31 10.81 -18.70
C MET A 120 -1.56 12.14 -18.67
N MET A 121 -0.73 12.33 -17.65
CA MET A 121 0.20 13.45 -17.59
C MET A 121 1.23 13.38 -18.73
N THR A 122 1.78 14.53 -19.08
CA THR A 122 2.95 14.58 -19.97
C THR A 122 4.26 14.49 -19.18
N TRP A 123 5.39 14.33 -19.88
CA TRP A 123 6.70 14.43 -19.25
C TRP A 123 6.95 15.81 -18.63
N GLU A 124 6.46 16.88 -19.26
CA GLU A 124 6.55 18.24 -18.73
C GLU A 124 5.80 18.38 -17.40
N ASP A 125 4.63 17.75 -17.28
CA ASP A 125 3.90 17.70 -16.01
C ASP A 125 4.73 16.98 -14.94
N LEU A 126 5.28 15.80 -15.24
CA LEU A 126 6.09 15.04 -14.27
C LEU A 126 7.34 15.80 -13.82
N ILE A 127 8.05 16.44 -14.74
CA ILE A 127 9.24 17.27 -14.45
C ILE A 127 8.86 18.47 -13.59
N LYS A 128 7.71 19.08 -13.85
CA LYS A 128 7.23 20.21 -13.05
C LYS A 128 6.89 19.75 -11.63
N LEU A 129 6.11 18.68 -11.49
CA LEU A 129 5.68 18.18 -10.19
C LEU A 129 6.87 17.69 -9.35
N SER A 130 7.88 17.05 -9.96
CA SER A 130 9.08 16.64 -9.25
C SER A 130 9.85 17.82 -8.66
N LYS A 131 9.97 18.93 -9.41
CA LYS A 131 10.57 20.19 -8.94
C LYS A 131 9.73 20.88 -7.85
N GLU A 132 8.43 20.63 -7.83
CA GLU A 132 7.52 21.14 -6.80
C GLU A 132 7.39 20.21 -5.58
N GLY A 133 8.21 19.15 -5.50
CA GLY A 133 8.36 18.30 -4.32
C GLY A 133 7.60 16.97 -4.34
N ALA A 134 7.03 16.57 -5.49
CA ALA A 134 6.47 15.23 -5.65
C ALA A 134 7.58 14.18 -5.85
N ASP A 135 7.45 13.04 -5.17
CA ASP A 135 8.27 11.87 -5.47
C ASP A 135 7.65 11.16 -6.69
N ILE A 136 8.40 11.00 -7.79
CA ILE A 136 7.98 10.23 -8.97
C ILE A 136 8.59 8.83 -8.87
N ALA A 137 7.75 7.81 -8.93
CA ALA A 137 8.08 6.41 -8.64
C ALA A 137 7.46 5.46 -9.67
N ASN A 138 7.79 4.18 -9.56
CA ASN A 138 7.61 3.19 -10.60
C ASN A 138 6.24 2.51 -10.54
N HIS A 139 5.51 2.43 -11.66
CA HIS A 139 4.29 1.62 -11.80
C HIS A 139 4.36 0.62 -12.96
N SER A 140 5.55 0.09 -13.21
CA SER A 140 5.92 -0.69 -14.39
C SER A 140 5.78 0.07 -15.71
N TRP A 141 6.15 -0.58 -16.81
CA TRP A 141 6.26 0.07 -18.11
C TRP A 141 4.89 0.38 -18.71
N ALA A 142 3.99 -0.60 -18.78
CA ALA A 142 2.71 -0.50 -19.48
C ALA A 142 1.50 -0.73 -18.56
N HIS A 143 1.69 -0.66 -17.25
CA HIS A 143 0.68 -1.06 -16.26
C HIS A 143 0.21 -2.52 -16.50
N GLU A 144 1.15 -3.39 -16.87
CA GLU A 144 0.88 -4.79 -17.17
C GLU A 144 0.70 -5.63 -15.89
N HIS A 145 -0.09 -6.70 -15.98
CA HIS A 145 -0.20 -7.67 -14.91
C HIS A 145 1.11 -8.45 -14.75
N LEU A 146 1.89 -8.11 -13.73
CA LEU A 146 3.26 -8.61 -13.60
C LEU A 146 3.34 -10.13 -13.47
N ILE A 147 2.36 -10.77 -12.84
CA ILE A 147 2.32 -12.23 -12.64
C ILE A 147 1.93 -13.01 -13.90
N ARG A 148 1.44 -12.33 -14.95
CA ARG A 148 0.90 -12.98 -16.15
C ARG A 148 2.00 -13.16 -17.20
N LYS A 149 2.15 -14.42 -17.66
CA LYS A 149 3.04 -14.78 -18.76
C LYS A 149 2.37 -14.52 -20.09
N LEU A 150 3.17 -14.18 -21.10
CA LEU A 150 2.73 -14.16 -22.49
C LEU A 150 2.65 -15.59 -23.05
N ASP A 151 1.96 -15.74 -24.17
CA ASP A 151 1.86 -17.03 -24.86
C ASP A 151 3.25 -17.53 -25.25
N ASN A 152 3.54 -18.80 -24.95
CA ASN A 152 4.83 -19.47 -25.17
C ASN A 152 6.02 -18.85 -24.43
N GLU A 153 5.78 -18.04 -23.41
CA GLU A 153 6.83 -17.45 -22.58
C GLU A 153 7.25 -18.41 -21.45
N SER A 154 8.53 -18.78 -21.42
CA SER A 154 9.08 -19.57 -20.32
C SER A 154 9.12 -18.74 -19.02
N PRO A 155 9.14 -19.38 -17.83
CA PRO A 155 9.27 -18.64 -16.57
C PRO A 155 10.50 -17.72 -16.50
N SER A 156 11.63 -18.08 -17.11
CA SER A 156 12.82 -17.22 -17.11
C SER A 156 12.68 -16.02 -18.06
N GLN A 157 12.07 -16.22 -19.23
CA GLN A 157 11.77 -15.14 -20.18
C GLN A 157 10.80 -14.13 -19.56
N TRP A 158 9.74 -14.62 -18.90
CA TRP A 158 8.77 -13.81 -18.18
C TRP A 158 9.44 -12.94 -17.12
N LEU A 159 10.21 -13.54 -16.21
CA LEU A 159 10.86 -12.78 -15.14
C LEU A 159 11.86 -11.77 -15.69
N ALA A 160 12.60 -12.12 -16.76
CA ALA A 160 13.52 -11.21 -17.43
C ALA A 160 12.80 -10.02 -18.07
N ARG A 161 11.65 -10.24 -18.73
CA ARG A 161 10.82 -9.17 -19.30
C ARG A 161 10.27 -8.25 -18.21
N ILE A 162 9.70 -8.80 -17.14
CA ILE A 162 9.18 -8.00 -16.02
C ILE A 162 10.29 -7.17 -15.37
N LYS A 163 11.48 -7.77 -15.16
CA LYS A 163 12.65 -7.06 -14.66
C LYS A 163 13.05 -5.90 -15.59
N ALA A 164 13.12 -6.15 -16.91
CA ALA A 164 13.46 -5.12 -17.88
C ALA A 164 12.44 -3.96 -17.86
N ASN A 165 11.14 -4.25 -17.87
CA ASN A 165 10.07 -3.25 -17.81
C ASN A 165 10.19 -2.33 -16.58
N ILE A 166 10.45 -2.92 -15.40
CA ILE A 166 10.63 -2.17 -14.16
C ILE A 166 11.91 -1.31 -14.22
N GLN A 167 13.02 -1.86 -14.73
CA GLN A 167 14.27 -1.13 -14.86
C GLN A 167 14.20 0.01 -15.87
N ASP A 168 13.55 -0.21 -17.02
CA ASP A 168 13.36 0.80 -18.06
C ASP A 168 12.46 1.94 -17.57
N THR A 169 11.44 1.61 -16.76
CA THR A 169 10.61 2.61 -16.08
C THR A 169 11.42 3.45 -15.11
N GLU A 170 12.24 2.83 -14.26
CA GLU A 170 13.10 3.55 -13.32
C GLU A 170 14.11 4.45 -14.05
N ASN A 171 14.70 3.95 -15.14
CA ASN A 171 15.63 4.71 -15.97
C ASN A 171 14.96 5.92 -16.62
N ALA A 172 13.75 5.76 -17.15
CA ALA A 172 13.00 6.85 -17.77
C ALA A 172 12.61 7.93 -16.75
N ILE A 173 12.18 7.55 -15.55
CA ILE A 173 11.92 8.48 -14.44
C ILE A 173 13.19 9.25 -14.09
N ARG A 174 14.32 8.56 -13.95
CA ARG A 174 15.61 9.17 -13.63
C ARG A 174 16.09 10.14 -14.71
N GLU A 175 15.94 9.77 -15.98
CA GLU A 175 16.33 10.63 -17.10
C GLU A 175 15.49 11.92 -17.14
N ALA A 176 14.19 11.82 -16.93
CA ALA A 176 13.30 12.98 -16.97
C ALA A 176 13.44 13.88 -15.72
N THR A 177 13.47 13.28 -14.52
CA THR A 177 13.28 14.00 -13.26
C THR A 177 14.54 14.10 -12.40
N GLY A 178 15.56 13.26 -12.66
CA GLY A 178 16.71 13.07 -11.78
C GLY A 178 16.45 12.18 -10.55
N GLN A 179 15.21 11.73 -10.33
CA GLN A 179 14.83 10.89 -9.18
C GLN A 179 15.04 9.40 -9.46
N ASN A 180 15.35 8.61 -8.43
CA ASN A 180 15.61 7.17 -8.55
C ASN A 180 15.38 6.48 -7.18
N PHE A 181 14.13 6.49 -6.72
CA PHE A 181 13.77 6.01 -5.39
C PHE A 181 13.74 4.49 -5.28
N LYS A 182 13.67 3.76 -6.40
CA LYS A 182 13.45 2.31 -6.44
C LYS A 182 12.23 1.87 -5.62
N MET A 183 11.15 2.61 -5.76
CA MET A 183 9.84 2.31 -5.17
C MET A 183 8.89 1.87 -6.27
N LEU A 184 8.29 0.69 -6.14
CA LEU A 184 7.35 0.11 -7.11
C LEU A 184 5.96 -0.08 -6.50
N ALA A 185 4.93 0.55 -7.05
CA ALA A 185 3.58 0.09 -6.82
C ALA A 185 3.27 -1.03 -7.82
N TYR A 186 2.79 -2.18 -7.34
CA TYR A 186 2.38 -3.27 -8.22
C TYR A 186 1.10 -2.89 -8.97
N PRO A 187 1.08 -2.91 -10.32
CA PRO A 187 -0.17 -2.83 -11.08
C PRO A 187 -1.19 -3.83 -10.53
N TYR A 188 -2.42 -3.37 -10.30
CA TYR A 188 -3.52 -4.17 -9.74
C TYR A 188 -3.29 -4.77 -8.34
N GLY A 189 -2.16 -4.45 -7.70
CA GLY A 189 -1.72 -5.08 -6.44
C GLY A 189 -1.24 -6.52 -6.60
N GLU A 190 -0.93 -6.96 -7.82
CA GLU A 190 -0.56 -8.34 -8.14
C GLU A 190 0.96 -8.55 -8.10
N TYR A 191 1.40 -9.51 -7.30
CA TYR A 191 2.79 -9.93 -7.22
C TYR A 191 2.86 -11.44 -6.90
N ASN A 192 4.04 -12.02 -6.93
CA ASN A 192 4.30 -13.39 -6.47
C ASN A 192 5.70 -13.48 -5.84
N GLN A 193 6.10 -14.64 -5.33
CA GLN A 193 7.40 -14.79 -4.68
C GLN A 193 8.57 -14.47 -5.62
N ALA A 194 8.53 -14.92 -6.88
CA ALA A 194 9.61 -14.69 -7.83
C ALA A 194 9.85 -13.19 -8.14
N ILE A 195 8.77 -12.40 -8.23
CA ILE A 195 8.87 -10.94 -8.38
C ILE A 195 9.45 -10.31 -7.11
N GLN A 196 9.00 -10.71 -5.93
CA GLN A 196 9.51 -10.18 -4.67
C GLN A 196 11.01 -10.44 -4.48
N ASP A 197 11.48 -11.65 -4.84
CA ASP A 197 12.90 -12.01 -4.80
C ASP A 197 13.69 -11.13 -5.76
N MET A 198 13.21 -10.99 -7.01
CA MET A 198 13.83 -10.12 -8.02
C MET A 198 13.91 -8.66 -7.55
N LEU A 199 12.86 -8.12 -6.94
CA LEU A 199 12.87 -6.75 -6.43
C LEU A 199 13.85 -6.57 -5.29
N THR A 200 13.91 -7.54 -4.37
CA THR A 200 14.87 -7.55 -3.25
C THR A 200 16.31 -7.50 -3.78
N GLU A 201 16.64 -8.38 -4.73
CA GLU A 201 17.97 -8.45 -5.36
C GLU A 201 18.37 -7.14 -6.07
N ASN A 202 17.40 -6.39 -6.58
CA ASN A 202 17.64 -5.14 -7.30
C ASN A 202 17.48 -3.88 -6.41
N GLY A 203 17.24 -4.08 -5.11
CA GLY A 203 17.15 -3.02 -4.11
C GLY A 203 15.86 -2.20 -4.18
N PHE A 204 14.77 -2.80 -4.66
CA PHE A 204 13.45 -2.17 -4.70
C PHE A 204 12.67 -2.42 -3.42
N VAL A 205 11.85 -1.43 -3.07
CA VAL A 205 10.76 -1.54 -2.09
C VAL A 205 9.46 -1.49 -2.89
N ALA A 206 8.46 -2.29 -2.50
CA ALA A 206 7.25 -2.43 -3.28
C ALA A 206 5.97 -2.43 -2.47
N PHE A 207 4.91 -1.96 -3.11
CA PHE A 207 3.63 -1.62 -2.49
C PHE A 207 2.50 -2.38 -3.18
N GLY A 208 1.74 -3.12 -2.39
CA GLY A 208 0.53 -3.78 -2.86
C GLY A 208 -0.72 -2.91 -2.68
N GLN A 209 -1.88 -3.55 -2.77
CA GLN A 209 -3.19 -2.92 -2.55
C GLN A 209 -3.96 -3.56 -1.38
N GLN A 210 -3.31 -4.45 -0.64
CA GLN A 210 -3.85 -5.04 0.57
C GLN A 210 -3.88 -4.01 1.71
N SER A 211 -4.98 -3.98 2.44
CA SER A 211 -5.23 -3.00 3.49
C SER A 211 -4.38 -3.25 4.73
N GLY A 212 -3.90 -2.18 5.36
CA GLY A 212 -3.15 -2.27 6.61
C GLY A 212 -2.19 -1.09 6.76
N ALA A 213 -1.80 -0.80 8.01
CA ALA A 213 -0.70 0.11 8.25
C ALA A 213 0.63 -0.62 7.99
N ALA A 214 1.55 0.05 7.31
CA ALA A 214 2.90 -0.43 7.09
C ALA A 214 3.77 -0.16 8.32
N GLY A 215 4.82 -0.96 8.51
CA GLY A 215 5.73 -0.83 9.65
C GLY A 215 6.82 -1.89 9.65
N PRO A 216 7.57 -2.04 10.76
CA PRO A 216 8.68 -2.99 10.90
C PRO A 216 8.31 -4.46 10.69
N TYR A 217 7.03 -4.81 10.84
CA TYR A 217 6.54 -6.18 10.60
C TYR A 217 6.07 -6.40 9.16
N SER A 218 6.07 -5.37 8.33
CA SER A 218 5.68 -5.48 6.92
C SER A 218 6.87 -5.91 6.05
N PRO A 219 6.68 -6.86 5.12
CA PRO A 219 7.69 -7.17 4.11
C PRO A 219 7.93 -5.95 3.22
N LEU A 220 9.20 -5.58 3.00
CA LEU A 220 9.58 -4.41 2.20
C LEU A 220 9.14 -4.51 0.73
N THR A 221 8.93 -5.72 0.22
CA THR A 221 8.45 -5.95 -1.15
C THR A 221 6.94 -6.18 -1.22
N ALA A 222 6.20 -5.98 -0.12
CA ALA A 222 4.74 -6.06 -0.09
C ALA A 222 4.16 -5.15 1.01
N LEU A 223 4.58 -3.88 1.02
CA LEU A 223 4.03 -2.88 1.94
C LEU A 223 2.53 -2.64 1.63
N PRO A 224 1.64 -2.65 2.65
CA PRO A 224 0.22 -2.46 2.47
C PRO A 224 -0.14 -1.00 2.17
N ARG A 225 -1.27 -0.80 1.48
CA ARG A 225 -1.86 0.52 1.22
C ARG A 225 -3.37 0.46 1.39
N PHE A 226 -4.00 1.58 1.69
CA PHE A 226 -5.45 1.70 1.71
C PHE A 226 -5.94 2.39 0.43
N PRO A 227 -6.62 1.66 -0.47
CA PRO A 227 -7.33 2.27 -1.58
C PRO A 227 -8.41 3.24 -1.07
N VAL A 228 -8.42 4.45 -1.62
CA VAL A 228 -9.39 5.51 -1.35
C VAL A 228 -10.07 5.89 -2.66
N ALA A 229 -11.20 5.25 -2.96
CA ALA A 229 -12.00 5.49 -4.15
C ALA A 229 -13.42 4.95 -3.96
N GLY A 230 -14.39 5.49 -4.71
CA GLY A 230 -15.78 5.03 -4.71
C GLY A 230 -16.37 4.92 -3.31
N GLN A 231 -16.88 3.73 -2.95
CA GLN A 231 -17.45 3.46 -1.61
C GLN A 231 -16.44 3.55 -0.46
N TYR A 232 -15.14 3.65 -0.74
CA TYR A 232 -14.08 3.78 0.25
C TYR A 232 -13.53 5.20 0.36
N ALA A 233 -14.12 6.15 -0.37
CA ALA A 233 -13.74 7.56 -0.37
C ALA A 233 -14.38 8.36 0.78
N ASP A 234 -15.41 7.82 1.44
CA ASP A 234 -16.08 8.54 2.51
C ASP A 234 -15.17 8.70 3.74
N LEU A 235 -15.20 9.89 4.35
CA LEU A 235 -14.31 10.20 5.47
C LEU A 235 -14.58 9.31 6.69
N LYS A 236 -15.83 8.85 6.89
CA LYS A 236 -16.20 8.02 8.04
C LYS A 236 -15.48 6.68 7.99
N SER A 237 -15.47 6.00 6.84
CA SER A 237 -14.72 4.74 6.67
C SER A 237 -13.20 4.97 6.67
N LEU A 238 -12.74 6.10 6.12
CA LEU A 238 -11.32 6.45 6.09
C LEU A 238 -10.73 6.67 7.49
N LYS A 239 -11.47 7.28 8.42
CA LYS A 239 -11.02 7.50 9.81
C LYS A 239 -10.56 6.19 10.46
N ALA A 240 -11.35 5.12 10.38
CA ALA A 240 -10.96 3.83 10.97
C ALA A 240 -9.63 3.29 10.41
N LYS A 241 -9.37 3.51 9.11
CA LYS A 241 -8.13 3.10 8.43
C LYS A 241 -6.94 3.96 8.85
N LEU A 242 -7.13 5.28 8.98
CA LEU A 242 -6.09 6.23 9.38
C LEU A 242 -5.55 6.00 10.79
N TYR A 243 -6.34 5.39 11.66
CA TYR A 243 -5.94 5.00 13.02
C TYR A 243 -5.50 3.53 13.12
N SER A 244 -5.26 2.86 11.99
CA SER A 244 -4.79 1.47 12.01
C SER A 244 -3.34 1.37 12.47
N LEU A 245 -3.03 0.24 13.10
CA LEU A 245 -1.70 -0.11 13.60
C LEU A 245 -1.12 -1.25 12.76
N ASN A 246 0.20 -1.27 12.62
CA ASN A 246 0.92 -2.34 11.92
C ASN A 246 0.83 -3.62 12.75
N MET A 247 0.05 -4.60 12.28
CA MET A 247 -0.10 -5.90 12.96
C MET A 247 1.29 -6.54 13.14
N PRO A 248 1.65 -6.99 14.34
CA PRO A 248 2.98 -7.51 14.61
C PRO A 248 3.12 -8.97 14.17
N VAL A 249 2.99 -9.19 12.87
CA VAL A 249 3.17 -10.50 12.23
C VAL A 249 4.65 -10.86 12.28
N LEU A 250 4.97 -11.92 13.00
CA LEU A 250 6.33 -12.45 13.12
C LEU A 250 6.63 -13.42 11.97
N GLU A 251 5.68 -14.29 11.66
CA GLU A 251 5.78 -15.30 10.61
C GLU A 251 4.38 -15.51 9.98
N GLN A 252 4.35 -15.82 8.68
CA GLN A 252 3.12 -16.23 8.00
C GLN A 252 3.40 -17.35 6.99
N THR A 253 2.42 -18.22 6.75
CA THR A 253 2.51 -19.27 5.73
C THR A 253 1.12 -19.62 5.17
N PRO A 254 0.93 -19.69 3.85
CA PRO A 254 1.90 -19.31 2.81
C PRO A 254 2.05 -17.79 2.70
N SER A 255 3.20 -17.34 2.18
CA SER A 255 3.48 -15.92 1.91
C SER A 255 3.24 -15.52 0.45
N ASP A 256 3.39 -16.45 -0.50
CA ASP A 256 3.16 -16.19 -1.91
C ASP A 256 1.66 -15.96 -2.17
N PRO A 257 1.24 -14.77 -2.63
CA PRO A 257 -0.17 -14.49 -2.90
C PRO A 257 -0.69 -15.23 -4.16
N GLU A 258 0.17 -15.69 -5.06
CA GLU A 258 -0.25 -16.38 -6.28
C GLU A 258 -0.60 -17.85 -5.99
N LEU A 259 -1.89 -18.19 -6.02
CA LEU A 259 -2.35 -19.56 -5.83
C LEU A 259 -2.21 -20.36 -7.12
N LYS A 260 -1.73 -21.60 -6.99
CA LYS A 260 -1.46 -22.52 -8.11
C LYS A 260 -2.04 -23.91 -7.84
N GLY A 261 -2.15 -24.70 -8.90
CA GLY A 261 -2.40 -26.15 -8.78
C GLY A 261 -3.80 -26.56 -8.33
N GLY A 262 -4.84 -25.74 -8.53
CA GLY A 262 -6.22 -26.13 -8.20
C GLY A 262 -6.62 -25.92 -6.74
N HIS A 263 -5.71 -25.44 -5.89
CA HIS A 263 -5.95 -25.25 -4.45
C HIS A 263 -6.43 -23.82 -4.15
N TRP A 264 -7.74 -23.60 -4.29
CA TRP A 264 -8.34 -22.26 -4.21
C TRP A 264 -8.87 -21.86 -2.83
N ARG A 265 -8.54 -22.64 -1.79
CA ARG A 265 -8.89 -22.38 -0.38
C ARG A 265 -7.60 -22.38 0.46
N PRO A 266 -6.72 -21.38 0.33
CA PRO A 266 -5.48 -21.36 1.08
C PRO A 266 -5.80 -21.31 2.58
N GLU A 267 -5.18 -22.22 3.35
CA GLU A 267 -5.09 -22.08 4.81
C GLU A 267 -3.91 -21.15 5.10
N LEU A 268 -4.21 -19.99 5.69
CA LEU A 268 -3.23 -19.02 6.12
C LEU A 268 -2.95 -19.21 7.60
N LYS A 269 -1.69 -19.47 7.94
CA LYS A 269 -1.16 -19.52 9.30
C LYS A 269 -0.38 -18.25 9.59
N VAL A 270 -0.60 -17.66 10.76
CA VAL A 270 0.00 -16.39 11.16
C VAL A 270 0.43 -16.49 12.61
N LYS A 271 1.69 -16.14 12.86
CA LYS A 271 2.27 -16.01 14.19
C LYS A 271 2.42 -14.54 14.54
N LEU A 272 1.94 -14.15 15.71
CA LEU A 272 1.90 -12.75 16.15
C LEU A 272 2.77 -12.52 17.39
N ASP A 273 3.26 -11.29 17.54
CA ASP A 273 3.63 -10.76 18.86
C ASP A 273 2.35 -10.40 19.63
N MET A 274 2.13 -11.06 20.77
CA MET A 274 0.91 -10.96 21.56
C MET A 274 0.98 -9.90 22.67
N SER A 275 2.07 -9.13 22.74
CA SER A 275 2.31 -8.12 23.78
C SER A 275 1.13 -7.13 23.93
N ASP A 276 0.57 -6.68 22.81
CA ASP A 276 -0.51 -5.69 22.76
C ASP A 276 -1.82 -6.23 22.12
N ILE A 277 -1.93 -7.55 21.90
CA ILE A 277 -3.06 -8.19 21.20
C ILE A 277 -3.68 -9.30 22.05
N SER A 278 -5.01 -9.38 22.07
CA SER A 278 -5.76 -10.45 22.71
C SER A 278 -6.24 -11.45 21.66
N ALA A 279 -5.86 -12.73 21.80
CA ALA A 279 -6.24 -13.79 20.87
C ALA A 279 -7.77 -13.88 20.64
N LYS A 280 -8.54 -13.69 21.72
CA LYS A 280 -10.01 -13.72 21.70
C LYS A 280 -10.67 -12.59 20.90
N GLN A 281 -9.90 -11.54 20.58
CA GLN A 281 -10.40 -10.36 19.87
C GLN A 281 -9.86 -10.26 18.44
N VAL A 282 -9.07 -11.24 17.99
CA VAL A 282 -8.66 -11.33 16.58
C VAL A 282 -9.85 -11.83 15.76
N MET A 283 -10.23 -11.05 14.75
CA MET A 283 -11.27 -11.40 13.80
C MET A 283 -10.75 -11.27 12.39
N CYS A 284 -11.03 -12.29 11.56
CA CYS A 284 -10.70 -12.27 10.15
C CYS A 284 -11.95 -12.07 9.29
N TYR A 285 -11.76 -11.54 8.09
CA TYR A 285 -12.78 -11.25 7.11
C TYR A 285 -12.28 -11.73 5.75
N ILE A 286 -12.98 -12.71 5.20
CA ILE A 286 -12.65 -13.29 3.90
C ILE A 286 -13.52 -12.59 2.86
N GLN A 287 -12.88 -12.03 1.83
CA GLN A 287 -13.60 -11.32 0.77
C GLN A 287 -14.67 -12.22 0.13
N GLY A 288 -15.92 -11.74 0.10
CA GLY A 288 -17.07 -12.48 -0.42
C GLY A 288 -17.62 -13.58 0.51
N GLN A 289 -17.02 -13.83 1.67
CA GLN A 289 -17.45 -14.87 2.63
C GLN A 289 -17.68 -14.35 4.06
N GLY A 290 -17.38 -13.08 4.33
CA GLY A 290 -17.74 -12.42 5.59
C GLY A 290 -16.75 -12.66 6.72
N ALA A 291 -17.20 -12.40 7.95
CA ALA A 291 -16.39 -12.50 9.15
C ALA A 291 -16.22 -13.96 9.58
N LYS A 292 -15.01 -14.32 10.05
CA LYS A 292 -14.65 -15.65 10.51
C LYS A 292 -13.65 -15.54 11.65
N THR A 293 -13.92 -16.26 12.74
CA THR A 293 -12.99 -16.37 13.86
C THR A 293 -11.85 -17.32 13.49
N PRO A 294 -10.58 -16.92 13.67
CA PRO A 294 -9.45 -17.80 13.40
C PRO A 294 -9.33 -18.91 14.46
N THR A 295 -8.69 -20.02 14.07
CA THR A 295 -8.42 -21.15 14.96
C THR A 295 -7.01 -21.00 15.52
N TRP A 296 -6.85 -21.00 16.83
CA TRP A 296 -5.54 -20.87 17.48
C TRP A 296 -4.91 -22.25 17.70
N SER A 297 -3.69 -22.46 17.20
CA SER A 297 -2.89 -23.68 17.41
C SER A 297 -2.00 -23.57 18.65
N SER A 298 -1.69 -22.34 19.07
CA SER A 298 -0.89 -22.01 20.26
C SER A 298 -1.30 -20.65 20.83
N ASP A 299 -0.61 -20.16 21.86
CA ASP A 299 -0.85 -18.84 22.45
C ASP A 299 -0.58 -17.67 21.50
N ASN A 300 0.20 -17.88 20.43
CA ASN A 300 0.63 -16.83 19.51
C ASN A 300 0.50 -17.17 18.03
N GLU A 301 -0.06 -18.32 17.68
CA GLU A 301 -0.26 -18.74 16.29
C GLU A 301 -1.74 -19.09 16.02
N PHE A 302 -2.26 -18.57 14.93
CA PHE A 302 -3.60 -18.90 14.44
C PHE A 302 -3.59 -19.33 12.97
N SER A 303 -4.59 -20.10 12.57
CA SER A 303 -4.91 -20.37 11.17
C SER A 303 -6.30 -19.85 10.79
N ILE A 304 -6.44 -19.49 9.51
CA ILE A 304 -7.69 -19.06 8.90
C ILE A 304 -7.77 -19.60 7.47
N GLN A 305 -8.94 -20.12 7.09
CA GLN A 305 -9.18 -20.67 5.76
C GLN A 305 -10.57 -20.28 5.27
N ALA A 306 -10.70 -20.03 3.98
CA ALA A 306 -11.99 -19.82 3.33
C ALA A 306 -12.89 -21.06 3.38
N ASP A 307 -14.21 -20.85 3.53
CA ASP A 307 -15.21 -21.92 3.51
C ASP A 307 -15.48 -22.40 2.07
N LEU A 308 -15.48 -21.46 1.13
CA LEU A 308 -15.61 -21.71 -0.30
C LEU A 308 -14.31 -21.38 -1.05
N ALA A 309 -14.14 -21.99 -2.22
CA ALA A 309 -13.07 -21.60 -3.15
C ALA A 309 -13.10 -20.10 -3.41
N LEU A 310 -11.94 -19.47 -3.36
CA LEU A 310 -11.78 -18.08 -3.76
C LEU A 310 -12.08 -17.97 -5.27
N PRO A 311 -12.77 -16.89 -5.70
CA PRO A 311 -13.05 -16.68 -7.11
C PRO A 311 -11.76 -16.49 -7.91
N ALA A 312 -11.82 -16.71 -9.22
CA ALA A 312 -10.74 -16.35 -10.12
C ALA A 312 -10.46 -14.83 -10.05
N GLY A 313 -9.20 -14.44 -10.17
CA GLY A 313 -8.75 -13.07 -9.97
C GLY A 313 -8.30 -12.81 -8.53
N ARG A 314 -8.51 -11.59 -8.07
CA ARG A 314 -7.99 -11.05 -6.80
C ARG A 314 -8.95 -11.35 -5.64
N SER A 315 -8.40 -11.70 -4.50
CA SER A 315 -9.09 -11.95 -3.23
C SER A 315 -8.20 -11.52 -2.07
N ARG A 316 -8.73 -11.51 -0.84
CA ARG A 316 -7.95 -11.22 0.35
C ARG A 316 -8.55 -11.82 1.61
N TYR A 317 -7.68 -12.10 2.58
CA TYR A 317 -8.03 -12.31 3.98
C TYR A 317 -7.57 -11.10 4.77
N ASN A 318 -8.50 -10.46 5.51
CA ASN A 318 -8.19 -9.31 6.35
C ASN A 318 -8.39 -9.71 7.81
N CYS A 319 -7.36 -9.65 8.65
CA CYS A 319 -7.46 -9.92 10.07
C CYS A 319 -7.17 -8.65 10.87
N THR A 320 -8.02 -8.38 11.86
CA THR A 320 -7.92 -7.18 12.70
C THR A 320 -8.02 -7.55 14.17
N ALA A 321 -7.40 -6.74 15.02
CA ALA A 321 -7.49 -6.87 16.46
C ALA A 321 -7.39 -5.49 17.13
N PRO A 322 -8.21 -5.16 18.14
CA PRO A 322 -8.01 -3.95 18.91
C PRO A 322 -6.69 -4.02 19.68
N SER A 323 -6.00 -2.89 19.81
CA SER A 323 -4.85 -2.77 20.72
C SER A 323 -5.32 -2.79 22.18
N LYS A 324 -4.53 -3.40 23.08
CA LYS A 324 -4.79 -3.36 24.53
C LYS A 324 -4.41 -2.02 25.16
N THR A 325 -3.42 -1.35 24.59
CA THR A 325 -2.75 -0.18 25.20
C THR A 325 -2.94 1.12 24.43
N ARG A 326 -3.38 1.05 23.17
CA ARG A 326 -3.52 2.20 22.27
C ARG A 326 -4.92 2.25 21.65
N ASN A 327 -5.34 3.44 21.26
CA ASN A 327 -6.55 3.60 20.45
C ASN A 327 -6.26 3.13 19.02
N GLY A 328 -7.12 2.26 18.49
CA GLY A 328 -7.04 1.78 17.11
C GLY A 328 -7.05 0.26 16.99
N TYR A 329 -6.89 -0.21 15.76
CA TYR A 329 -6.89 -1.63 15.42
C TYR A 329 -5.62 -2.00 14.69
N TYR A 330 -4.96 -3.04 15.15
CA TYR A 330 -4.00 -3.76 14.34
C TYR A 330 -4.68 -4.33 13.11
N TRP A 331 -4.06 -4.14 11.95
CA TRP A 331 -4.62 -4.53 10.67
C TRP A 331 -3.59 -5.30 9.86
N PHE A 332 -3.95 -6.52 9.48
CA PHE A 332 -3.18 -7.37 8.59
C PHE A 332 -4.07 -7.84 7.44
N SER A 333 -3.53 -7.81 6.23
CA SER A 333 -4.21 -8.34 5.07
C SER A 333 -3.25 -9.18 4.24
N GLN A 334 -3.66 -10.40 3.92
CA GLN A 334 -3.01 -11.23 2.92
C GLN A 334 -3.80 -11.15 1.61
N ALA A 335 -3.13 -10.69 0.56
CA ALA A 335 -3.66 -10.74 -0.80
C ALA A 335 -3.58 -12.18 -1.35
N TRP A 336 -4.54 -12.52 -2.19
CA TRP A 336 -4.55 -13.76 -2.96
C TRP A 336 -4.90 -13.42 -4.41
N VAL A 337 -4.28 -14.14 -5.34
CA VAL A 337 -4.58 -14.02 -6.76
C VAL A 337 -4.50 -15.39 -7.41
N ARG A 338 -5.46 -15.73 -8.26
CA ARG A 338 -5.48 -17.01 -8.96
C ARG A 338 -6.04 -16.89 -10.38
N PRO A 339 -5.59 -17.73 -11.32
CA PRO A 339 -6.24 -17.86 -12.61
C PRO A 339 -7.61 -18.55 -12.46
N LYS A 340 -8.35 -18.62 -13.57
CA LYS A 340 -9.51 -19.51 -13.70
C LYS A 340 -9.06 -20.98 -13.63
N ASP A 341 -10.03 -21.87 -13.50
CA ASP A 341 -9.77 -23.31 -13.40
C ASP A 341 -9.11 -23.88 -14.68
N ASP A 342 -9.31 -23.24 -15.83
CA ASP A 342 -8.66 -23.59 -17.11
C ASP A 342 -7.23 -23.02 -17.25
N GLY A 343 -6.71 -22.34 -16.22
CA GLY A 343 -5.39 -21.69 -16.24
C GLY A 343 -5.34 -20.33 -16.91
N THR A 344 -6.42 -19.87 -17.55
CA THR A 344 -6.50 -18.53 -18.15
C THR A 344 -6.79 -17.46 -17.10
N TRP A 345 -6.46 -16.21 -17.40
CA TRP A 345 -6.74 -15.09 -16.51
C TRP A 345 -8.10 -14.45 -16.77
N VAL A 346 -8.67 -13.83 -15.74
CA VAL A 346 -9.86 -12.97 -15.88
C VAL A 346 -9.48 -11.77 -16.76
N LYS A 347 -10.33 -11.46 -17.74
CA LYS A 347 -10.20 -10.23 -18.52
C LYS A 347 -10.70 -9.08 -17.65
N GLU A 348 -9.89 -8.04 -17.53
CA GLU A 348 -10.21 -6.86 -16.71
C GLU A 348 -10.57 -5.67 -17.59
#